data_AF-A0A526VKC8-F1
#
_entry.id   AF-A0A526VKC8-F1
#
_cell.length_a   1.000
_cell.length_b   1.000
_cell.length_c   1.000
_cell.angle_alpha   90.00
_cell.angle_beta   90.00
_cell.angle_gamma   90.00
#
_symmetry.space_group_name_H-M   'P 1'
#
loop_
_entity.id
_entity.type
_entity.pdbx_description
1 polymer ?
#
loop_
_entity_poly.entity_id
_entity_poly.type
_entity_poly.pdbx_seq_one_letter_code
_entity_poly.pdbx_strand_id
1 'polypeptide(L)'
;MIRDLLSTPMGIIIAILFILVAFGAVYEQLEWGDFKKEHNCVVVGKMKGSLSTGVGVSSSGSAVIVTSSESDKTGYRCDDGVTYWR
;
A
#
# COMPACT_ATOMS: atom_id res chain seq x y z
N MET A 1 -11.72 -10.68 27.38
CA MET A 1 -12.12 -9.94 26.17
C MET A 1 -11.36 -10.38 24.92
N ILE A 2 -10.03 -10.20 24.78
CA ILE A 2 -9.28 -10.75 23.60
C ILE A 2 -9.19 -12.28 23.64
N ARG A 3 -9.06 -12.86 24.84
CA ARG A 3 -8.93 -14.32 25.04
C ARG A 3 -10.19 -15.11 24.64
N ASP A 4 -11.36 -14.48 24.73
CA ASP A 4 -12.66 -15.09 24.38
C ASP A 4 -12.93 -14.99 22.86
N LEU A 5 -12.40 -13.95 22.20
CA LEU A 5 -12.54 -13.75 20.76
C LEU A 5 -11.82 -14.86 19.96
N LEU A 6 -10.60 -15.21 20.37
CA LEU A 6 -9.78 -16.27 19.76
C LEU A 6 -10.27 -17.70 20.04
N SER A 7 -11.24 -17.90 20.95
CA SER A 7 -11.79 -19.22 21.28
C SER A 7 -13.00 -19.60 20.43
N THR A 8 -13.60 -18.63 19.73
CA THR A 8 -14.73 -18.89 18.83
C THR A 8 -14.20 -19.28 17.45
N PRO A 9 -14.84 -20.22 16.74
CA PRO A 9 -14.39 -20.63 15.42
C PRO A 9 -14.33 -19.44 14.44
N MET A 10 -15.22 -18.46 14.59
CA MET A 10 -15.24 -17.24 13.80
C MET A 10 -14.04 -16.32 14.09
N GLY A 11 -13.65 -16.16 15.35
CA GLY A 11 -12.48 -15.37 15.70
C GLY A 11 -11.15 -16.00 15.28
N ILE A 12 -11.06 -17.34 15.26
CA ILE A 12 -9.90 -18.05 14.70
C ILE A 12 -9.79 -17.79 13.18
N ILE A 13 -10.89 -17.88 12.44
CA ILE A 13 -10.91 -17.62 11.00
C ILE A 13 -10.45 -16.20 10.69
N ILE A 14 -10.98 -15.21 11.42
CA ILE A 14 -10.59 -13.80 11.26
C ILE A 14 -9.09 -13.63 11.54
N ALA A 15 -8.57 -14.24 12.61
CA ALA A 15 -7.15 -14.17 12.93
C ALA A 15 -6.27 -14.79 11.83
N ILE A 16 -6.66 -15.95 11.27
CA ILE A 16 -5.95 -16.59 10.16
C ILE A 16 -5.94 -15.67 8.93
N LEU A 17 -7.08 -15.06 8.59
CA LEU A 17 -7.16 -14.14 7.44
C LEU A 17 -6.24 -12.93 7.62
N PHE A 18 -6.18 -12.34 8.82
CA PHE A 18 -5.25 -11.25 9.10
C PHE A 18 -3.79 -11.68 8.98
N ILE A 19 -3.44 -12.89 9.45
CA ILE A 19 -2.09 -13.45 9.31
C ILE A 19 -1.73 -13.62 7.83
N LEU A 20 -2.62 -14.19 7.02
CA LEU A 20 -2.38 -14.40 5.59
C LEU A 20 -2.15 -13.07 4.84
N VAL A 21 -2.96 -12.06 5.13
CA VAL A 21 -2.79 -10.71 4.54
C VAL A 21 -1.45 -10.10 4.95
N ALA A 22 -1.09 -10.21 6.23
CA ALA A 22 0.19 -9.70 6.73
C ALA A 22 1.39 -10.42 6.08
N PHE A 23 1.32 -11.74 5.93
CA PHE A 23 2.37 -12.53 5.27
C PHE A 23 2.54 -12.14 3.80
N GLY A 24 1.44 -11.96 3.06
CA GLY A 24 1.50 -11.51 1.66
C GLY A 24 2.17 -10.15 1.52
N ALA A 25 1.83 -9.20 2.38
CA ALA A 25 2.45 -7.87 2.38
C ALA A 25 3.95 -7.92 2.72
N VAL A 26 4.36 -8.75 3.68
CA VAL A 26 5.77 -8.92 4.04
C VAL A 26 6.56 -9.57 2.90
N TYR A 27 5.98 -10.56 2.23
CA TYR A 27 6.64 -11.28 1.16
C TYR A 27 6.96 -10.37 -0.04
N GLU A 28 6.02 -9.51 -0.45
CA GLU A 28 6.29 -8.51 -1.51
C GLU A 28 7.43 -7.56 -1.14
N GLN A 29 7.53 -7.15 0.13
CA GLN A 29 8.60 -6.28 0.61
C GLN A 29 9.97 -6.97 0.61
N LEU A 30 10.00 -8.27 0.92
CA LEU A 30 11.22 -9.08 0.89
C LEU A 30 11.71 -9.27 -0.56
N GLU A 31 10.81 -9.70 -1.46
CA GLU A 31 11.14 -9.86 -2.88
C GLU A 31 11.65 -8.56 -3.49
N TRP A 32 11.01 -7.43 -3.18
CA TRP A 32 11.48 -6.13 -3.61
C TRP A 32 12.86 -5.78 -3.02
N GLY A 33 13.09 -6.13 -1.75
CA GLY A 33 14.37 -5.93 -1.08
C GLY A 33 15.51 -6.68 -1.78
N ASP A 34 15.26 -7.92 -2.19
CA ASP A 34 16.24 -8.75 -2.87
C ASP A 34 16.45 -8.31 -4.32
N PHE A 35 15.37 -8.01 -5.05
CA PHE A 35 15.43 -7.42 -6.39
C PHE A 35 16.29 -6.15 -6.43
N LYS A 36 16.09 -5.23 -5.47
CA LYS A 36 16.87 -3.99 -5.41
C LYS A 36 18.37 -4.22 -5.23
N LYS A 37 18.74 -5.24 -4.46
CA LYS A 37 20.14 -5.59 -4.22
C LYS A 37 20.74 -6.25 -5.46
N GLU A 38 20.01 -7.16 -6.07
CA GLU A 38 20.44 -7.89 -7.27
C GLU A 38 20.67 -6.94 -8.45
N HIS A 39 19.78 -5.95 -8.64
CA HIS A 39 19.81 -5.00 -9.75
C HIS A 39 20.46 -3.64 -9.41
N ASN A 40 21.25 -3.58 -8.33
CA ASN A 40 22.02 -2.41 -7.92
C ASN A 40 21.22 -1.09 -7.93
N CYS A 41 19.98 -1.14 -7.46
CA CYS A 41 19.06 -0.03 -7.59
C CYS A 41 19.44 1.16 -6.69
N VAL A 42 19.47 2.36 -7.26
CA VAL A 42 19.76 3.62 -6.56
C VAL A 42 18.56 4.54 -6.52
N VAL A 43 18.40 5.29 -5.42
CA VAL A 43 17.31 6.26 -5.28
C VAL A 43 17.58 7.46 -6.20
N VAL A 44 16.63 7.76 -7.08
CA VAL A 44 16.72 8.87 -8.05
C VAL A 44 15.72 10.00 -7.79
N GLY A 45 14.75 9.79 -6.91
CA GLY A 45 13.80 10.83 -6.56
C GLY A 45 12.83 10.40 -5.47
N LYS A 46 12.23 11.39 -4.81
CA LYS A 46 11.13 11.20 -3.86
C LYS A 46 9.98 12.10 -4.30
N MET A 47 8.83 11.51 -4.56
CA MET A 47 7.58 12.20 -4.82
C MET A 47 6.80 12.24 -3.50
N LYS A 48 6.50 13.45 -3.05
CA LYS A 48 5.63 13.62 -1.89
C LYS A 48 4.18 13.40 -2.34
N GLY A 49 3.50 12.53 -1.64
CA GLY A 49 2.08 12.31 -1.73
C GLY A 49 1.33 13.62 -1.50
N SER A 50 0.22 13.77 -2.19
CA SER A 50 -0.61 14.96 -2.13
C SER A 50 -2.03 14.60 -1.72
N LEU A 51 -2.65 15.47 -0.92
CA LEU A 51 -4.06 15.39 -0.61
C LEU A 51 -4.74 16.53 -1.35
N SER A 52 -5.67 16.20 -2.23
CA SER A 52 -6.46 17.17 -2.99
C SER A 52 -7.93 17.03 -2.64
N THR A 53 -8.62 18.17 -2.53
CA THR A 53 -10.04 18.23 -2.25
C THR A 53 -10.72 19.07 -3.32
N GLY A 54 -11.69 18.48 -3.99
CA GLY A 54 -12.52 19.12 -5.00
C GLY A 54 -13.98 19.19 -4.58
N VAL A 55 -14.73 20.09 -5.21
CA VAL A 55 -16.18 20.16 -5.09
C VAL A 55 -16.78 19.74 -6.44
N GLY A 56 -17.65 18.74 -6.42
CA GLY A 56 -18.34 18.22 -7.59
C GLY A 56 -19.85 18.27 -7.41
N VAL A 57 -20.58 17.84 -8.43
CA VAL A 57 -22.04 17.68 -8.39
C VAL A 57 -22.35 16.20 -8.62
N SER A 58 -23.15 15.60 -7.74
CA SER A 58 -23.61 14.22 -7.90
C SER A 58 -24.56 14.10 -9.09
N SER A 59 -24.82 12.88 -9.55
CA SER A 59 -25.82 12.58 -10.57
C SER A 59 -27.25 12.99 -10.17
N SER A 60 -27.51 13.21 -8.88
CA SER A 60 -28.77 13.73 -8.33
C SER A 60 -28.80 15.26 -8.20
N GLY A 61 -27.77 15.97 -8.67
CA GLY A 61 -27.68 17.43 -8.61
C GLY A 61 -27.26 18.01 -7.25
N SER A 62 -26.77 17.19 -6.33
CA SER A 62 -26.28 17.64 -5.02
C SER A 62 -24.79 17.98 -5.07
N ALA A 63 -24.36 19.04 -4.41
CA ALA A 63 -22.93 19.33 -4.26
C ALA A 63 -22.25 18.26 -3.38
N VAL A 64 -21.12 17.71 -3.83
CA VAL A 64 -20.34 16.69 -3.12
C VAL A 64 -18.89 17.13 -2.99
N ILE A 65 -18.26 16.78 -1.88
CA ILE A 65 -16.82 16.98 -1.67
C ILE A 65 -16.11 15.68 -2.03
N VAL A 66 -15.12 15.77 -2.92
CA VAL A 66 -14.31 14.64 -3.35
C VAL A 66 -12.89 14.85 -2.84
N THR A 67 -12.38 13.90 -2.06
CA THR A 67 -11.00 13.92 -1.58
C THR A 67 -10.22 12.84 -2.31
N SER A 68 -9.13 13.22 -2.96
CA SER A 68 -8.15 12.30 -3.53
C SER A 68 -6.84 12.38 -2.74
N SER A 69 -6.28 11.22 -2.43
CA SER A 69 -4.98 11.10 -1.74
C SER A 69 -4.02 10.30 -2.59
N GLU A 70 -2.85 10.86 -2.82
CA GLU A 70 -1.71 10.16 -3.40
C GLU A 70 -0.70 9.86 -2.28
N SER A 71 -0.18 8.64 -2.23
CA SER A 71 0.86 8.26 -1.28
C SER A 71 2.24 8.75 -1.72
N ASP A 72 3.14 8.95 -0.77
CA ASP A 72 4.56 9.18 -1.04
C ASP A 72 5.15 8.02 -1.87
N LYS A 73 5.98 8.33 -2.86
CA LYS A 73 6.69 7.34 -3.70
C LYS A 73 8.17 7.66 -3.77
N THR A 74 9.01 6.64 -3.72
CA THR A 74 10.45 6.72 -3.97
C THR A 74 10.76 6.08 -5.32
N GLY A 75 11.47 6.81 -6.17
CA GLY A 75 11.97 6.33 -7.45
C GLY A 75 13.31 5.62 -7.29
N TYR A 76 13.42 4.40 -7.79
CA TYR A 76 14.63 3.58 -7.81
C TYR A 76 15.05 3.32 -9.25
N ARG A 77 16.24 3.78 -9.64
CA ARG A 77 16.85 3.46 -10.94
C ARG A 77 17.75 2.25 -10.76
N CYS A 78 17.47 1.19 -11.49
CA CYS A 78 18.23 -0.06 -11.44
C CYS A 78 19.18 -0.17 -12.64
N ASP A 79 20.08 -1.14 -12.62
CA ASP A 79 21.07 -1.38 -13.69
C ASP A 79 20.45 -1.85 -15.02
N ASP A 80 19.22 -2.37 -14.97
CA ASP A 80 18.42 -2.84 -16.09
C ASP A 80 17.93 -1.73 -17.06
N GLY A 81 18.04 -0.46 -16.69
CA GLY A 81 17.50 0.63 -17.53
C GLY A 81 16.20 1.27 -17.00
N VAL A 82 15.54 0.65 -16.02
CA VAL A 82 14.18 0.98 -15.60
C VAL A 82 14.17 1.79 -14.30
N THR A 83 13.21 2.71 -14.19
CA THR A 83 12.92 3.44 -12.94
C THR A 83 11.64 2.90 -12.32
N TYR A 84 11.74 2.30 -11.15
CA TYR A 84 10.62 1.77 -10.39
C TYR A 84 10.17 2.79 -9.34
N TRP A 85 8.87 3.10 -9.32
CA TRP A 85 8.27 3.99 -8.32
C TRP A 85 7.52 3.15 -7.29
N ARG A 86 8.03 3.13 -6.05
CA ARG A 86 7.49 2.35 -4.94
C ARG A 86 7.28 3.23 -3.72
#